data_AF-A0A3N5EQS7-F1
#
_entry.id   AF-A0A3N5EQS7-F1
#
_cell.length_a   1.000
_cell.length_b   1.000
_cell.length_c   1.000
_cell.angle_alpha   90.00
_cell.angle_beta   90.00
_cell.angle_gamma   90.00
#
_symmetry.space_group_name_H-M   'P 1'
#
loop_
_entity.id
_entity.type
_entity.pdbx_description
1 polymer ?
#
loop_
_entity_poly.entity_id
_entity_poly.type
_entity_poly.pdbx_seq_one_letter_code
_entity_poly.pdbx_strand_id
1 'polypeptide(L)'
;APFNPASQTQATIAEVNSIFRPKEGAIWQFYDANLQKAVMRQGSQFVPNPSGGLQINPAFLAFLSRAAAFSDAAYPGGAPDPRLSYAVKLLPSPDIDAVKLQIDGQAADLTGGGAGKQFVWPGSGAYGVQYTIKLKGGSDVAFSGGEGLWSVFQFVNEADRHVGTLLETTPRSGRAGRPALNPASNQPIIMRMDISANPPVFDKGYFSGFGCVADIARP
;
A
#
# COMPACT_ATOMS: atom_id res chain seq x y z
N ALA A 1 6.41 -4.65 7.83
CA ALA A 1 5.60 -3.42 7.62
C ALA A 1 6.06 -2.69 6.34
N PRO A 2 5.28 -1.81 5.67
CA PRO A 2 5.72 -1.20 4.40
C PRO A 2 6.91 -0.24 4.55
N PHE A 3 7.18 0.25 5.75
CA PHE A 3 8.33 1.12 6.05
C PHE A 3 9.64 0.35 6.25
N ASN A 4 9.54 -0.90 6.69
CA ASN A 4 10.68 -1.81 6.85
C ASN A 4 10.20 -3.26 6.67
N PRO A 5 10.56 -3.94 5.57
CA PRO A 5 10.15 -5.31 5.32
C PRO A 5 10.78 -6.32 6.30
N ALA A 6 11.90 -5.97 6.95
CA ALA A 6 12.55 -6.81 7.96
C ALA A 6 11.94 -6.65 9.38
N SER A 7 11.09 -5.63 9.60
CA SER A 7 10.45 -5.41 10.90
C SER A 7 9.29 -6.37 11.11
N GLN A 8 9.35 -7.14 12.20
CA GLN A 8 8.25 -7.99 12.67
C GLN A 8 7.15 -7.19 13.38
N THR A 9 7.47 -5.98 13.85
CA THR A 9 6.50 -5.07 14.48
C THR A 9 5.79 -4.25 13.40
N GLN A 10 4.47 -4.29 13.44
CA GLN A 10 3.59 -3.46 12.61
C GLN A 10 3.34 -2.11 13.30
N ALA A 11 3.42 -1.01 12.55
CA ALA A 11 3.06 0.31 13.07
C ALA A 11 1.57 0.34 13.44
N THR A 12 1.22 0.97 14.54
CA THR A 12 -0.15 1.16 15.01
C THR A 12 -0.79 2.39 14.35
N ILE A 13 -2.12 2.51 14.43
CA ILE A 13 -2.84 3.71 13.98
C ILE A 13 -2.36 4.96 14.73
N ALA A 14 -2.10 4.84 16.04
CA ALA A 14 -1.57 5.95 16.83
C ALA A 14 -0.21 6.44 16.31
N GLU A 15 0.68 5.52 15.94
CA GLU A 15 1.97 5.88 15.34
C GLU A 15 1.80 6.53 13.96
N VAL A 16 0.91 6.01 13.11
CA VAL A 16 0.59 6.65 11.81
C VAL A 16 0.02 8.05 12.01
N ASN A 17 -0.88 8.24 12.97
CA ASN A 17 -1.44 9.54 13.33
C ASN A 17 -0.36 10.50 13.81
N SER A 18 0.56 10.04 14.68
CA SER A 18 1.64 10.88 15.23
C SER A 18 2.57 11.46 14.18
N ILE A 19 2.68 10.80 13.01
CA ILE A 19 3.57 11.22 11.93
C ILE A 19 2.80 11.99 10.84
N PHE A 20 1.67 11.45 10.38
CA PHE A 20 1.01 11.87 9.15
C PHE A 20 -0.27 12.67 9.36
N ARG A 21 -0.89 12.69 10.55
CA ARG A 21 -2.17 13.39 10.73
C ARG A 21 -2.02 14.87 10.35
N PRO A 22 -2.91 15.43 9.50
CA PRO A 22 -2.84 16.84 9.11
C PRO A 22 -2.76 17.77 10.33
N LYS A 23 -1.91 18.81 10.23
CA LYS A 23 -1.62 19.80 11.28
C LYS A 23 -0.89 19.26 12.51
N GLU A 24 -1.28 18.10 13.05
CA GLU A 24 -0.76 17.60 14.32
C GLU A 24 0.47 16.68 14.16
N GLY A 25 0.55 15.98 13.03
CA GLY A 25 1.60 15.01 12.75
C GLY A 25 2.98 15.65 12.64
N ALA A 26 4.01 14.89 13.03
CA ALA A 26 5.40 15.35 13.08
C ALA A 26 5.88 15.98 11.76
N ILE A 27 5.45 15.45 10.61
CA ILE A 27 5.82 16.01 9.29
C ILE A 27 5.28 17.42 9.11
N TRP A 28 4.02 17.64 9.51
CA TRP A 28 3.35 18.93 9.37
C TRP A 28 3.92 19.97 10.34
N GLN A 29 4.10 19.57 11.61
CA GLN A 29 4.75 20.40 12.62
C GLN A 29 6.17 20.80 12.19
N PHE A 30 6.94 19.86 11.63
CA PHE A 30 8.27 20.16 11.13
C PHE A 30 8.25 21.15 9.95
N TYR A 31 7.34 20.97 8.99
CA TYR A 31 7.17 21.88 7.87
C TYR A 31 6.82 23.30 8.34
N ASP A 32 5.81 23.42 9.19
CA ASP A 32 5.29 24.71 9.66
C ASP A 32 6.32 25.47 10.49
N ALA A 33 7.07 24.77 11.35
CA ALA A 33 8.07 25.41 12.21
C ALA A 33 9.38 25.76 11.48
N ASN A 34 9.84 24.95 10.52
CA ASN A 34 11.21 25.03 10.02
C ASN A 34 11.34 25.32 8.53
N LEU A 35 10.36 24.94 7.70
CA LEU A 35 10.55 24.86 6.26
C LEU A 35 9.81 25.92 5.46
N GLN A 36 8.76 26.55 6.00
CA GLN A 36 7.90 27.48 5.23
C GLN A 36 8.66 28.63 4.53
N LYS A 37 9.78 29.09 5.11
CA LYS A 37 10.61 30.13 4.50
C LYS A 37 11.40 29.64 3.29
N ALA A 38 11.83 28.39 3.30
CA ALA A 38 12.72 27.80 2.30
C ALA A 38 12.01 26.85 1.32
N VAL A 39 10.80 26.40 1.65
CA VAL A 39 10.04 25.40 0.89
C VAL A 39 8.58 25.83 0.79
N MET A 40 8.09 25.92 -0.45
CA MET A 40 6.70 26.20 -0.75
C MET A 40 5.94 24.88 -0.97
N ARG A 41 4.74 24.79 -0.42
CA ARG A 41 3.80 23.69 -0.70
C ARG A 41 2.87 24.07 -1.86
N GLN A 42 2.78 23.20 -2.86
CA GLN A 42 1.87 23.30 -3.99
C GLN A 42 1.04 22.01 -4.08
N GLY A 43 -0.16 22.02 -3.50
CA GLY A 43 -0.94 20.79 -3.30
C GLY A 43 -0.19 19.82 -2.40
N SER A 44 0.12 18.61 -2.88
CA SER A 44 0.95 17.64 -2.15
C SER A 44 2.45 17.71 -2.50
N GLN A 45 2.87 18.65 -3.36
CA GLN A 45 4.25 18.81 -3.78
C GLN A 45 4.96 19.90 -2.95
N PHE A 46 6.25 19.70 -2.69
CA PHE A 46 7.12 20.64 -2.01
C PHE A 46 8.24 21.05 -2.95
N VAL A 47 8.36 22.35 -3.18
CA VAL A 47 9.34 22.95 -4.08
C VAL A 47 10.19 23.96 -3.33
N PRO A 48 11.45 24.20 -3.73
CA PRO A 48 12.26 25.25 -3.13
C PRO A 48 11.56 26.61 -3.26
N ASN A 49 11.66 27.45 -2.23
CA ASN A 49 11.29 28.85 -2.33
C ASN A 49 12.46 29.63 -2.96
N PRO A 50 12.31 30.23 -4.16
CA PRO A 50 13.38 30.98 -4.79
C PRO A 50 13.90 32.16 -3.94
N SER A 51 13.03 32.72 -3.09
CA SER A 51 13.39 33.80 -2.16
C SER A 51 13.98 33.31 -0.83
N GLY A 52 14.05 31.99 -0.62
CA GLY A 52 14.51 31.39 0.64
C GLY A 52 16.02 31.34 0.81
N GLY A 53 16.80 31.56 -0.25
CA GLY A 53 18.27 31.63 -0.21
C GLY A 53 18.99 30.32 0.16
N LEU A 54 18.27 29.20 0.28
CA LEU A 54 18.81 27.89 0.65
C LEU A 54 18.61 26.88 -0.48
N GLN A 55 19.65 26.09 -0.76
CA GLN A 55 19.53 24.93 -1.63
C GLN A 55 19.06 23.72 -0.82
N ILE A 56 17.79 23.34 -1.04
CA ILE A 56 17.19 22.18 -0.38
C ILE A 56 17.53 20.92 -1.18
N ASN A 57 17.88 19.84 -0.46
CA ASN A 57 18.18 18.57 -1.08
C ASN A 57 16.95 18.05 -1.86
N PRO A 58 17.07 17.77 -3.18
CA PRO A 58 15.95 17.25 -3.97
C PRO A 58 15.38 15.92 -3.43
N ALA A 59 16.22 15.07 -2.83
CA ALA A 59 15.78 13.82 -2.22
C ALA A 59 14.88 14.08 -0.99
N PHE A 60 15.18 15.12 -0.21
CA PHE A 60 14.36 15.55 0.91
C PHE A 60 13.01 16.09 0.44
N LEU A 61 12.99 16.92 -0.61
CA LEU A 61 11.75 17.43 -1.20
C LEU A 61 10.87 16.31 -1.76
N ALA A 62 11.47 15.31 -2.42
CA ALA A 62 10.76 14.14 -2.91
C ALA A 62 10.16 13.32 -1.76
N PHE A 63 10.93 13.11 -0.68
CA PHE A 63 10.42 12.48 0.55
C PHE A 63 9.22 13.25 1.11
N LEU A 64 9.36 14.57 1.35
CA LEU A 64 8.32 15.39 1.94
C LEU A 64 7.05 15.42 1.09
N SER A 65 7.20 15.49 -0.24
CA SER A 65 6.08 15.44 -1.19
C SER A 65 5.35 14.09 -1.17
N ARG A 66 6.06 12.97 -1.13
CA ARG A 66 5.44 11.64 -1.00
C ARG A 66 4.72 11.50 0.34
N ALA A 67 5.35 11.94 1.42
CA ALA A 67 4.80 11.84 2.76
C ALA A 67 3.52 12.69 2.93
N ALA A 68 3.51 13.90 2.37
CA ALA A 68 2.33 14.74 2.31
C ALA A 68 1.24 14.18 1.40
N ALA A 69 1.58 13.63 0.24
CA ALA A 69 0.61 12.98 -0.65
C ALA A 69 -0.07 11.79 0.04
N PHE A 70 0.70 10.97 0.78
CA PHE A 70 0.14 9.91 1.60
C PHE A 70 -0.78 10.47 2.69
N SER A 71 -0.35 11.50 3.43
CA SER A 71 -1.17 12.16 4.44
C SER A 71 -2.49 12.68 3.85
N ASP A 72 -2.45 13.43 2.76
CA ASP A 72 -3.64 14.01 2.14
C ASP A 72 -4.63 12.92 1.69
N ALA A 73 -4.13 11.80 1.14
CA ALA A 73 -4.96 10.68 0.71
C ALA A 73 -5.46 9.80 1.86
N ALA A 74 -4.66 9.62 2.90
CA ALA A 74 -5.02 8.84 4.08
C ALA A 74 -5.98 9.60 5.00
N TYR A 75 -5.96 10.93 5.05
CA TYR A 75 -6.83 11.72 5.93
C TYR A 75 -7.79 12.62 5.14
N PRO A 76 -8.70 12.03 4.33
CA PRO A 76 -9.61 12.82 3.50
C PRO A 76 -10.47 13.74 4.38
N GLY A 77 -10.56 15.01 4.00
CA GLY A 77 -11.32 16.02 4.76
C GLY A 77 -10.79 16.30 6.17
N GLY A 78 -9.55 15.92 6.49
CA GLY A 78 -8.98 16.07 7.83
C GLY A 78 -9.54 15.08 8.84
N ALA A 79 -9.87 13.86 8.38
CA ALA A 79 -10.31 12.78 9.26
C ALA A 79 -9.34 12.58 10.45
N PRO A 80 -9.85 12.18 11.65
CA PRO A 80 -9.00 11.98 12.82
C PRO A 80 -8.10 10.74 12.70
N ASP A 81 -8.52 9.75 11.91
CA ASP A 81 -7.83 8.48 11.66
C ASP A 81 -7.73 8.21 10.15
N PRO A 82 -6.74 7.41 9.70
CA PRO A 82 -6.52 7.15 8.30
C PRO A 82 -7.66 6.35 7.66
N ARG A 83 -7.98 6.67 6.40
CA ARG A 83 -9.00 6.10 5.53
C ARG A 83 -8.56 6.21 4.07
N LEU A 84 -7.52 5.46 3.72
CA LEU A 84 -6.94 5.43 2.39
C LEU A 84 -7.78 4.56 1.45
N SER A 85 -8.33 5.14 0.39
CA SER A 85 -9.05 4.38 -0.64
C SER A 85 -8.10 3.78 -1.67
N TYR A 86 -8.38 2.54 -2.09
CA TYR A 86 -7.67 1.85 -3.17
C TYR A 86 -8.59 0.89 -3.92
N ALA A 87 -8.18 0.46 -5.10
CA ALA A 87 -8.94 -0.46 -5.95
C ALA A 87 -8.18 -1.76 -6.17
N VAL A 88 -8.92 -2.87 -6.23
CA VAL A 88 -8.42 -4.20 -6.57
C VAL A 88 -9.21 -4.74 -7.76
N LYS A 89 -8.51 -5.28 -8.75
CA LYS A 89 -9.10 -5.93 -9.92
C LYS A 89 -8.42 -7.27 -10.18
N LEU A 90 -9.21 -8.30 -10.45
CA LEU A 90 -8.68 -9.59 -10.89
C LEU A 90 -8.43 -9.55 -12.40
N LEU A 91 -7.22 -9.94 -12.81
CA LEU A 91 -6.86 -10.06 -14.21
C LEU A 91 -7.12 -11.47 -14.72
N PRO A 92 -7.39 -11.63 -16.03
CA PRO A 92 -7.54 -12.96 -16.63
C PRO A 92 -6.32 -13.83 -16.34
N SER A 93 -6.57 -14.98 -15.71
CA SER A 93 -5.56 -15.97 -15.37
C SER A 93 -5.93 -17.31 -16.01
N PRO A 94 -4.96 -18.19 -16.34
CA PRO A 94 -5.24 -19.44 -17.02
C PRO A 94 -6.21 -20.35 -16.23
N ASP A 95 -5.98 -20.48 -14.92
CA ASP A 95 -6.67 -21.48 -14.08
C ASP A 95 -7.76 -20.90 -13.18
N ILE A 96 -7.92 -19.58 -13.12
CA ILE A 96 -8.83 -18.90 -12.17
C ILE A 96 -10.07 -18.37 -12.90
N ASP A 97 -11.24 -18.71 -12.39
CA ASP A 97 -12.55 -18.19 -12.82
C ASP A 97 -12.89 -16.90 -12.05
N ALA A 98 -12.81 -16.98 -10.71
CA ALA A 98 -13.12 -15.89 -9.81
C ALA A 98 -12.29 -15.95 -8.52
N VAL A 99 -12.22 -14.84 -7.79
CA VAL A 99 -11.65 -14.74 -6.45
C VAL A 99 -12.65 -14.05 -5.54
N LYS A 100 -13.04 -14.72 -4.46
CA LYS A 100 -13.72 -14.07 -3.33
C LYS A 100 -12.65 -13.50 -2.42
N LEU A 101 -12.55 -12.19 -2.34
CA LEU A 101 -11.52 -11.46 -1.61
C LEU A 101 -12.12 -10.82 -0.36
N GLN A 102 -11.42 -10.91 0.77
CA GLN A 102 -11.75 -10.20 1.99
C GLN A 102 -10.51 -9.45 2.49
N ILE A 103 -10.62 -8.13 2.64
CA ILE A 103 -9.55 -7.27 3.18
C ILE A 103 -10.11 -6.38 4.28
N ASP A 104 -9.54 -6.48 5.48
CA ASP A 104 -9.93 -5.70 6.65
C ASP A 104 -11.45 -5.74 6.92
N GLY A 105 -12.05 -6.93 6.72
CA GLY A 105 -13.49 -7.17 6.86
C GLY A 105 -14.37 -6.78 5.66
N GLN A 106 -13.83 -6.11 4.64
CA GLN A 106 -14.55 -5.76 3.41
C GLN A 106 -14.46 -6.91 2.41
N ALA A 107 -15.58 -7.31 1.80
CA ALA A 107 -15.63 -8.44 0.86
C ALA A 107 -15.90 -8.00 -0.59
N ALA A 108 -15.32 -8.72 -1.54
CA ALA A 108 -15.55 -8.55 -2.97
C ALA A 108 -15.47 -9.88 -3.72
N ASP A 109 -16.42 -10.11 -4.62
CA ASP A 109 -16.30 -11.15 -5.63
C ASP A 109 -15.71 -10.53 -6.92
N LEU A 110 -14.53 -11.00 -7.30
CA LEU A 110 -13.79 -10.52 -8.46
C LEU A 110 -13.74 -11.62 -9.54
N THR A 111 -14.01 -11.26 -10.79
CA THR A 111 -13.91 -12.16 -11.95
C THR A 111 -12.79 -11.72 -12.88
N GLY A 112 -12.17 -12.67 -13.60
CA GLY A 112 -11.05 -12.38 -14.48
C GLY A 112 -11.42 -11.40 -15.59
N GLY A 113 -10.84 -10.20 -15.57
CA GLY A 113 -11.15 -9.14 -16.54
C GLY A 113 -12.42 -8.33 -16.24
N GLY A 114 -13.11 -8.63 -15.13
CA GLY A 114 -14.27 -7.89 -14.65
C GLY A 114 -13.94 -6.51 -14.10
N ALA A 115 -14.95 -5.80 -13.59
CA ALA A 115 -14.75 -4.51 -12.94
C ALA A 115 -13.95 -4.65 -11.63
N GLY A 116 -13.09 -3.68 -11.33
CA GLY A 116 -12.43 -3.59 -10.04
C GLY A 116 -13.40 -3.22 -8.92
N LYS A 117 -12.99 -3.45 -7.67
CA LYS A 117 -13.72 -3.05 -6.46
C LYS A 117 -12.85 -2.14 -5.60
N GLN A 118 -13.50 -1.15 -5.00
CA GLN A 118 -12.85 -0.22 -4.09
C GLN A 118 -12.87 -0.77 -2.66
N PHE A 119 -11.76 -0.56 -1.96
CA PHE A 119 -11.54 -0.89 -0.57
C PHE A 119 -10.99 0.34 0.16
N VAL A 120 -11.09 0.33 1.48
CA VAL A 120 -10.51 1.35 2.35
C VAL A 120 -9.54 0.68 3.33
N TRP A 121 -8.35 1.23 3.45
CA TRP A 121 -7.38 0.88 4.49
C TRP A 121 -7.31 2.00 5.54
N PRO A 122 -7.36 1.68 6.84
CA PRO A 122 -7.81 0.40 7.39
C PRO A 122 -9.31 0.20 7.17
N GLY A 123 -9.74 -1.05 6.97
CA GLY A 123 -11.16 -1.39 6.98
C GLY A 123 -11.76 -1.40 8.39
N SER A 124 -13.08 -1.58 8.46
CA SER A 124 -13.83 -1.57 9.73
C SER A 124 -13.89 -2.92 10.46
N GLY A 125 -13.41 -4.00 9.84
CA GLY A 125 -13.43 -5.35 10.41
C GLY A 125 -12.06 -5.83 10.86
N ALA A 126 -11.92 -7.17 10.98
CA ALA A 126 -10.67 -7.80 11.36
C ALA A 126 -9.58 -7.52 10.31
N TYR A 127 -8.43 -7.02 10.75
CA TYR A 127 -7.32 -6.67 9.86
C TYR A 127 -6.65 -7.92 9.28
N GLY A 128 -6.51 -7.97 7.96
CA GLY A 128 -6.02 -9.15 7.27
C GLY A 128 -6.44 -9.21 5.81
N VAL A 129 -5.79 -10.10 5.07
CA VAL A 129 -6.16 -10.47 3.71
C VAL A 129 -6.51 -11.95 3.70
N GLN A 130 -7.71 -12.28 3.25
CA GLN A 130 -8.16 -13.66 3.02
C GLN A 130 -8.76 -13.74 1.62
N TYR A 131 -8.57 -14.85 0.94
CA TYR A 131 -9.14 -15.03 -0.38
C TYR A 131 -9.45 -16.48 -0.70
N THR A 132 -10.53 -16.71 -1.44
CA THR A 132 -10.90 -18.01 -1.99
C THR A 132 -10.82 -17.93 -3.51
N ILE A 133 -9.96 -18.77 -4.09
CA ILE A 133 -9.81 -18.91 -5.54
C ILE A 133 -10.79 -19.96 -6.02
N LYS A 134 -11.67 -19.57 -6.96
CA LYS A 134 -12.49 -20.49 -7.73
C LYS A 134 -11.74 -20.86 -9.01
N LEU A 135 -11.35 -22.12 -9.11
CA LEU A 135 -10.61 -22.64 -10.27
C LEU A 135 -11.56 -22.93 -11.44
N LYS A 136 -11.06 -22.77 -12.66
CA LYS A 136 -11.71 -23.31 -13.86
C LYS A 136 -11.74 -24.83 -13.73
N GLY A 137 -12.93 -25.41 -13.65
CA GLY A 137 -13.13 -26.81 -13.26
C GLY A 137 -13.90 -27.00 -11.95
N GLY A 138 -14.23 -25.92 -11.24
CA GLY A 138 -15.24 -25.91 -10.18
C GLY A 138 -14.76 -26.22 -8.77
N SER A 139 -13.44 -26.27 -8.55
CA SER A 139 -12.86 -26.38 -7.20
C SER A 139 -12.61 -25.01 -6.60
N ASP A 140 -12.97 -24.84 -5.32
CA ASP A 140 -12.69 -23.64 -4.55
C ASP A 140 -11.58 -23.93 -3.53
N VAL A 141 -10.59 -23.04 -3.44
CA VAL A 141 -9.47 -23.19 -2.50
C VAL A 141 -9.26 -21.88 -1.74
N ALA A 142 -9.29 -21.95 -0.41
CA ALA A 142 -9.11 -20.81 0.48
C ALA A 142 -7.65 -20.63 0.91
N PHE A 143 -7.21 -19.38 0.99
CA PHE A 143 -5.87 -18.97 1.37
C PHE A 143 -5.90 -17.78 2.31
N SER A 144 -4.86 -17.67 3.14
CA SER A 144 -4.54 -16.44 3.87
C SER A 144 -3.49 -15.66 3.09
N GLY A 145 -3.72 -14.36 2.93
CA GLY A 145 -2.78 -13.38 2.40
C GLY A 145 -2.04 -12.60 3.49
N GLY A 146 -2.21 -12.97 4.76
CA GLY A 146 -1.58 -12.34 5.92
C GLY A 146 -2.59 -11.70 6.89
N GLU A 147 -2.10 -11.37 8.08
CA GLU A 147 -2.90 -10.82 9.18
C GLU A 147 -2.34 -9.48 9.66
N GLY A 148 -3.20 -8.71 10.34
CA GLY A 148 -2.82 -7.45 10.96
C GLY A 148 -3.00 -6.25 10.04
N LEU A 149 -2.84 -5.08 10.65
CA LEU A 149 -3.18 -3.78 10.08
C LEU A 149 -2.53 -3.54 8.71
N TRP A 150 -1.30 -3.99 8.52
CA TRP A 150 -0.54 -3.73 7.28
C TRP A 150 -0.53 -4.92 6.31
N SER A 151 -1.44 -5.88 6.50
CA SER A 151 -1.50 -7.12 5.70
C SER A 151 -1.62 -6.86 4.21
N VAL A 152 -2.48 -5.92 3.76
CA VAL A 152 -2.63 -5.60 2.32
C VAL A 152 -1.32 -5.06 1.71
N PHE A 153 -0.59 -4.22 2.44
CA PHE A 153 0.71 -3.71 1.99
C PHE A 153 1.78 -4.81 1.94
N GLN A 154 1.77 -5.71 2.92
CA GLN A 154 2.67 -6.86 2.96
C GLN A 154 2.38 -7.82 1.81
N PHE A 155 1.11 -8.16 1.60
CA PHE A 155 0.64 -9.00 0.52
C PHE A 155 1.10 -8.48 -0.86
N VAL A 156 0.98 -7.17 -1.10
CA VAL A 156 1.48 -6.51 -2.32
C VAL A 156 3.01 -6.58 -2.44
N ASN A 157 3.73 -6.38 -1.33
CA ASN A 157 5.19 -6.39 -1.31
C ASN A 157 5.78 -7.80 -1.47
N GLU A 158 5.05 -8.83 -1.05
CA GLU A 158 5.43 -10.24 -1.10
C GLU A 158 5.05 -10.95 -2.42
N ALA A 159 4.36 -10.25 -3.32
CA ALA A 159 4.03 -10.79 -4.64
C ALA A 159 5.28 -11.23 -5.40
N ASP A 160 5.21 -12.40 -6.06
CA ASP A 160 6.33 -12.99 -6.81
C ASP A 160 6.82 -12.03 -7.92
N ARG A 161 5.88 -11.31 -8.55
CA ARG A 161 6.17 -10.20 -9.45
C ARG A 161 5.26 -9.03 -9.15
N HIS A 162 5.83 -7.83 -9.18
CA HIS A 162 5.09 -6.60 -8.95
C HIS A 162 5.71 -5.46 -9.78
N VAL A 163 4.92 -4.93 -10.72
CA VAL A 163 5.31 -3.89 -11.69
C VAL A 163 4.18 -2.85 -11.78
N GLY A 164 4.40 -1.65 -11.23
CA GLY A 164 3.32 -0.67 -11.06
C GLY A 164 2.18 -1.30 -10.26
N THR A 165 0.96 -1.25 -10.79
CA THR A 165 -0.23 -1.84 -10.16
C THR A 165 -0.34 -3.36 -10.31
N LEU A 166 0.37 -3.94 -11.27
CA LEU A 166 0.27 -5.36 -11.61
C LEU A 166 0.99 -6.19 -10.56
N LEU A 167 0.28 -7.16 -10.00
CA LEU A 167 0.77 -8.19 -9.10
C LEU A 167 0.56 -9.57 -9.72
N GLU A 168 1.61 -10.40 -9.72
CA GLU A 168 1.52 -11.84 -9.92
C GLU A 168 1.95 -12.54 -8.64
N THR A 169 1.09 -13.43 -8.13
CA THR A 169 1.35 -14.18 -6.90
C THR A 169 0.94 -15.64 -7.06
N THR A 170 1.79 -16.53 -6.57
CA THR A 170 1.54 -17.96 -6.45
C THR A 170 1.07 -18.23 -5.02
N PRO A 171 -0.21 -18.55 -4.79
CA PRO A 171 -0.71 -18.88 -3.47
C PRO A 171 0.10 -20.04 -2.88
N ARG A 172 0.41 -19.97 -1.59
CA ARG A 172 1.18 -21.00 -0.89
C ARG A 172 0.30 -21.69 0.15
N SER A 173 0.46 -22.99 0.30
CA SER A 173 -0.30 -23.81 1.25
C SER A 173 0.58 -24.73 2.09
N GLY A 174 0.06 -25.11 3.26
CA GLY A 174 0.73 -25.97 4.23
C GLY A 174 1.88 -25.28 4.98
N ARG A 175 2.37 -25.93 6.05
CA ARG A 175 3.44 -25.38 6.92
C ARG A 175 4.76 -25.11 6.19
N ALA A 176 5.01 -25.83 5.10
CA ALA A 176 6.22 -25.68 4.29
C ALA A 176 6.11 -24.58 3.21
N GLY A 177 4.98 -23.87 3.11
CA GLY A 177 4.78 -22.78 2.15
C GLY A 177 4.89 -23.24 0.69
N ARG A 178 4.38 -24.44 0.36
CA ARG A 178 4.50 -24.99 -0.99
C ARG A 178 3.55 -24.25 -1.93
N PRO A 179 3.94 -24.01 -3.20
CA PRO A 179 3.03 -23.50 -4.22
C PRO A 179 1.75 -24.32 -4.31
N ALA A 180 0.60 -23.67 -4.33
CA ALA A 180 -0.67 -24.31 -4.55
C ALA A 180 -0.76 -24.77 -6.01
N LEU A 181 -1.16 -26.02 -6.22
CA LEU A 181 -1.29 -26.61 -7.54
C LEU A 181 -2.76 -26.69 -7.95
N ASN A 182 -3.03 -26.47 -9.23
CA ASN A 182 -4.33 -26.79 -9.81
C ASN A 182 -4.49 -28.32 -9.83
N PRO A 183 -5.54 -28.89 -9.18
CA PRO A 183 -5.74 -30.34 -9.14
C PRO A 183 -5.90 -31.00 -10.51
N ALA A 184 -6.37 -30.26 -11.52
CA ALA A 184 -6.61 -30.79 -12.86
C ALA A 184 -5.34 -30.84 -13.73
N SER A 185 -4.46 -29.83 -13.63
CA SER A 185 -3.26 -29.71 -14.49
C SER A 185 -1.96 -30.04 -13.76
N ASN A 186 -1.99 -30.13 -12.42
CA ASN A 186 -0.83 -30.26 -11.54
C ASN A 186 0.22 -29.14 -11.73
N GLN A 187 -0.21 -27.98 -12.23
CA GLN A 187 0.63 -26.79 -12.39
C GLN A 187 0.39 -25.79 -11.25
N PRO A 188 1.37 -24.94 -10.89
CA PRO A 188 1.18 -23.86 -9.93
C PRO A 188 0.05 -22.91 -10.34
N ILE A 189 -0.82 -22.56 -9.39
CA ILE A 189 -1.85 -21.55 -9.59
C ILE A 189 -1.18 -20.19 -9.57
N ILE A 190 -1.30 -19.43 -10.66
CA ILE A 190 -0.79 -18.05 -10.75
C ILE A 190 -1.99 -17.09 -10.71
N MET A 191 -2.08 -16.31 -9.65
CA MET A 191 -3.08 -15.25 -9.51
C MET A 191 -2.51 -13.92 -9.97
N ARG A 192 -3.21 -13.26 -10.90
CA ARG A 192 -2.85 -11.95 -11.42
C ARG A 192 -3.88 -10.90 -11.02
N MET A 193 -3.44 -9.79 -10.44
CA MET A 193 -4.32 -8.71 -9.99
C MET A 193 -3.70 -7.35 -10.30
N ASP A 194 -4.55 -6.35 -10.48
CA ASP A 194 -4.16 -4.95 -10.33
C ASP A 194 -4.58 -4.45 -8.95
N ILE A 195 -3.65 -3.82 -8.23
CA ILE A 195 -3.93 -3.07 -7.01
C ILE A 195 -3.44 -1.64 -7.21
N SER A 196 -4.33 -0.66 -7.09
CA SER A 196 -4.01 0.74 -7.38
C SER A 196 -4.57 1.69 -6.34
N ALA A 197 -3.83 2.75 -6.08
CA ALA A 197 -4.22 3.84 -5.20
C ALA A 197 -3.69 5.16 -5.77
N ASN A 198 -4.24 6.28 -5.33
CA ASN A 198 -3.71 7.61 -5.64
C ASN A 198 -3.46 8.38 -4.33
N PRO A 199 -2.21 8.69 -3.97
CA PRO A 199 -0.97 8.41 -4.70
C PRO A 199 -0.66 6.90 -4.77
N PRO A 200 0.32 6.45 -5.58
CA PRO A 200 0.61 5.03 -5.80
C PRO A 200 1.34 4.41 -4.60
N VAL A 201 0.67 4.36 -3.45
CA VAL A 201 1.21 3.90 -2.16
C VAL A 201 1.61 2.42 -2.16
N PHE A 202 1.07 1.67 -3.10
CA PHE A 202 1.35 0.25 -3.28
C PHE A 202 2.58 0.00 -4.16
N ASP A 203 3.03 0.98 -4.95
CA ASP A 203 4.20 0.79 -5.82
C ASP A 203 5.45 0.49 -4.99
N LYS A 204 6.30 -0.41 -5.51
CA LYS A 204 7.59 -0.72 -4.88
C LYS A 204 8.39 0.55 -4.63
N GLY A 205 8.78 0.73 -3.38
CA GLY A 205 9.63 1.85 -2.96
C GLY A 205 8.88 3.16 -2.69
N TYR A 206 7.54 3.20 -2.73
CA TYR A 206 6.80 4.39 -2.32
C TYR A 206 7.21 4.89 -0.92
N PHE A 207 7.28 3.96 0.04
CA PHE A 207 7.75 4.22 1.41
C PHE A 207 9.27 4.06 1.57
N SER A 208 9.99 3.68 0.50
CA SER A 208 11.46 3.66 0.55
C SER A 208 11.99 5.08 0.68
N GLY A 209 12.95 5.27 1.59
CA GLY A 209 13.46 6.60 1.91
C GLY A 209 12.62 7.39 2.91
N PHE A 210 11.64 6.78 3.59
CA PHE A 210 11.04 7.34 4.81
C PHE A 210 11.95 7.19 6.05
N GLY A 211 13.18 6.68 5.87
CA GLY A 211 14.24 6.79 6.87
C GLY A 211 14.81 8.22 6.95
N CYS A 212 15.50 8.55 8.04
CA CYS A 212 16.11 9.88 8.23
C CYS A 212 17.02 10.26 7.05
N VAL A 213 16.63 11.29 6.31
CA VAL A 213 17.53 11.98 5.37
C VAL A 213 18.41 12.91 6.19
N ALA A 214 19.69 12.55 6.38
CA ALA A 214 20.60 13.29 7.25
C ALA A 214 20.98 14.69 6.70
N ASP A 215 20.98 14.86 5.38
CA ASP A 215 21.34 16.13 4.72
C ASP A 215 20.10 16.83 4.13
N ILE A 216 19.53 17.77 4.88
CA ILE A 216 18.28 18.47 4.51
C ILE A 216 18.55 19.67 3.59
N ALA A 217 19.62 20.43 3.86
CA ALA A 217 19.98 21.62 3.09
C ALA A 217 21.50 21.81 3.10
N ARG A 218 22.01 22.50 2.08
CA ARG A 218 23.38 23.00 2.03
C ARG A 218 23.38 24.54 1.99
N PRO A 219 24.40 25.21 2.58
CA PRO A 219 24.55 26.66 2.51
C PRO A 219 24.63 27.17 1.08
#